data_AF-A0A143G944-F1
#
_entry.id   AF-A0A143G944-F1
#
_cell.length_a   1.000
_cell.length_b   1.000
_cell.length_c   1.000
_cell.angle_alpha   90.00
_cell.angle_beta   90.00
_cell.angle_gamma   90.00
#
_symmetry.space_group_name_H-M   'P 1'
#
loop_
_entity.id
_entity.type
_entity.pdbx_description
1 polymer ?
#
loop_
_entity_poly.entity_id
_entity_poly.type
_entity_poly.pdbx_seq_one_letter_code
_entity_poly.pdbx_strand_id
1 'polypeptide(L)'
;MLNKPEWITDSIWYKMCDAGMSLPEPLESADLTKPFVYDRKYGVFPVIRGNHQVAMSLLLAFHKGYKNGVDASEKMGLAYSHGTADHYLANITGTAFLSSVGKCITAGSKNNLNEKEKDYFGSISYLDK
;
A
#
# COMPACT_ATOMS: atom_id res chain seq x y z
N MET A 1 -10.87 9.96 -20.08
CA MET A 1 -11.60 9.85 -18.80
C MET A 1 -10.91 8.71 -18.04
N LEU A 2 -10.32 8.96 -16.86
CA LEU A 2 -9.75 7.88 -16.05
C LEU A 2 -10.92 7.01 -15.57
N ASN A 3 -10.96 5.74 -15.97
CA ASN A 3 -11.97 4.79 -15.50
C ASN A 3 -11.67 4.43 -14.04
N LYS A 4 -12.21 5.23 -13.12
CA LYS A 4 -12.13 4.99 -11.68
C LYS A 4 -12.94 3.74 -11.33
N PRO A 5 -12.37 2.75 -10.62
CA PRO A 5 -13.12 1.61 -10.11
C PRO A 5 -14.34 2.04 -9.30
N GLU A 6 -15.48 1.33 -9.44
CA GLU A 6 -16.75 1.72 -8.81
C GLU A 6 -16.68 1.85 -7.28
N TRP A 7 -15.83 1.05 -6.63
CA TRP A 7 -15.66 1.10 -5.18
C TRP A 7 -14.94 2.36 -4.68
N ILE A 8 -14.25 3.08 -5.56
CA ILE A 8 -13.58 4.35 -5.23
C ILE A 8 -14.60 5.48 -5.40
N THR A 9 -15.31 5.81 -4.32
CA THR A 9 -16.15 7.01 -4.27
C THR A 9 -15.31 8.28 -4.34
N ASP A 10 -15.93 9.45 -4.57
CA ASP A 10 -15.18 10.72 -4.61
C ASP A 10 -14.51 11.03 -3.27
N SER A 11 -15.16 10.70 -2.15
CA SER A 11 -14.54 10.84 -0.82
C SER A 11 -13.29 9.97 -0.65
N ILE A 12 -13.30 8.74 -1.17
CA ILE A 12 -12.12 7.86 -1.17
C ILE A 12 -11.05 8.44 -2.09
N TRP A 13 -11.45 8.90 -3.28
CA TRP A 13 -10.53 9.49 -4.26
C TRP A 13 -9.79 10.70 -3.69
N TYR A 14 -10.48 11.64 -3.04
CA TYR A 14 -9.83 12.79 -2.43
C TYR A 14 -8.79 12.40 -1.37
N LYS A 15 -9.12 11.40 -0.53
CA LYS A 15 -8.15 10.89 0.47
C LYS A 15 -6.95 10.22 -0.19
N MET A 16 -7.14 9.51 -1.29
CA MET A 16 -6.05 8.93 -2.07
C MET A 16 -5.15 10.04 -2.66
N CYS A 17 -5.74 11.11 -3.19
CA CYS A 17 -4.98 12.27 -3.67
C CYS A 17 -4.18 12.93 -2.54
N ASP A 18 -4.77 13.11 -1.36
CA ASP A 18 -4.08 13.65 -0.18
C ASP A 18 -2.91 12.75 0.26
N ALA A 19 -3.05 11.44 0.08
CA ALA A 19 -1.99 10.46 0.31
C ALA A 19 -0.99 10.35 -0.86
N GLY A 20 -1.14 11.13 -1.93
CA GLY A 20 -0.28 11.09 -3.12
C GLY A 20 -0.35 9.77 -3.89
N MET A 21 -1.51 9.11 -3.87
CA MET A 21 -1.79 7.85 -4.57
C MET A 21 -2.47 8.11 -5.91
N SER A 22 -2.17 7.27 -6.90
CA SER A 22 -2.95 7.17 -8.14
C SER A 22 -4.03 6.09 -8.02
N LEU A 23 -4.86 5.92 -9.06
CA LEU A 23 -5.76 4.77 -9.15
C LEU A 23 -4.94 3.46 -9.17
N PRO A 24 -5.49 2.36 -8.62
CA PRO A 24 -4.78 1.10 -8.65
C PRO A 24 -4.76 0.52 -10.07
N GLU A 25 -3.64 -0.13 -10.37
CA GLU A 25 -3.39 -0.88 -11.59
C GLU A 25 -3.34 -2.38 -11.27
N PRO A 26 -3.76 -3.26 -12.20
CA PRO A 26 -3.50 -4.69 -12.09
C PRO A 26 -1.99 -4.96 -11.99
N LEU A 27 -1.60 -5.94 -11.15
CA LEU A 27 -0.20 -6.27 -10.91
C LEU A 27 0.54 -6.61 -12.21
N GLU A 28 -0.14 -7.29 -13.13
CA GLU A 28 0.40 -7.77 -14.41
C GLU A 28 0.76 -6.64 -15.37
N SER A 29 0.16 -5.46 -15.19
CA SER A 29 0.36 -4.29 -16.07
C SER A 29 1.04 -3.11 -15.39
N ALA A 30 1.29 -3.19 -14.09
CA ALA A 30 1.80 -2.08 -13.30
C ALA A 30 3.29 -1.83 -13.53
N ASP A 31 3.70 -0.57 -13.51
CA ASP A 31 5.11 -0.18 -13.54
C ASP A 31 5.76 -0.33 -12.16
N LEU A 32 6.33 -1.51 -11.91
CA LEU A 32 7.00 -1.86 -10.65
C LEU A 32 8.38 -1.19 -10.47
N THR A 33 8.83 -0.35 -11.40
CA THR A 33 10.12 0.37 -11.30
C THR A 33 10.00 1.71 -10.56
N LYS A 34 8.78 2.17 -10.33
CA LYS A 34 8.47 3.42 -9.63
C LYS A 34 7.92 3.16 -8.24
N PRO A 35 7.94 4.15 -7.33
CA PRO A 35 7.39 3.95 -6.00
C PRO A 35 5.92 3.55 -6.06
N PHE A 36 5.56 2.50 -5.33
CA PHE A 36 4.20 1.97 -5.29
C PHE A 36 3.87 1.34 -3.94
N VAL A 37 2.58 1.16 -3.68
CA VAL A 37 2.06 0.28 -2.63
C VAL A 37 1.12 -0.74 -3.29
N TYR A 38 1.39 -2.02 -3.08
CA TYR A 38 0.57 -3.13 -3.55
C TYR A 38 -0.32 -3.66 -2.42
N ASP A 39 -1.58 -3.91 -2.77
CA ASP A 39 -2.54 -4.64 -1.96
C ASP A 39 -3.29 -5.62 -2.86
N ARG A 40 -3.22 -6.92 -2.58
CA ARG A 40 -3.87 -7.96 -3.39
C ARG A 40 -5.36 -7.71 -3.62
N LYS A 41 -6.05 -7.06 -2.68
CA LYS A 41 -7.48 -6.77 -2.82
C LYS A 41 -7.76 -5.68 -3.85
N TYR A 42 -6.83 -4.74 -4.03
CA TYR A 42 -7.09 -3.51 -4.77
C TYR A 42 -6.20 -3.35 -6.02
N GLY A 43 -4.97 -3.87 -6.00
CA GLY A 43 -3.96 -3.73 -7.05
C GLY A 43 -2.72 -2.97 -6.58
N VAL A 44 -1.94 -2.51 -7.55
CA VAL A 44 -0.75 -1.68 -7.35
C VAL A 44 -1.16 -0.22 -7.42
N PHE A 45 -0.93 0.54 -6.36
CA PHE A 45 -1.11 1.99 -6.36
C PHE A 45 0.24 2.67 -6.61
N PRO A 46 0.43 3.34 -7.75
CA PRO A 46 1.55 4.27 -7.92
C PRO A 46 1.45 5.38 -6.86
N VAL A 47 2.57 5.68 -6.20
CA VAL A 47 2.63 6.72 -5.18
C VAL A 47 3.72 7.75 -5.47
N ILE A 48 3.48 8.99 -5.08
CA ILE A 48 4.49 10.05 -5.13
C ILE A 48 5.65 9.68 -4.19
N ARG A 49 6.88 10.07 -4.55
CA ARG A 49 8.09 9.86 -3.75
C ARG A 49 7.87 10.36 -2.32
N GLY A 50 8.24 9.56 -1.33
CA GLY A 50 8.05 9.86 0.10
C GLY A 50 6.70 9.46 0.69
N ASN A 51 5.66 9.19 -0.10
CA ASN A 51 4.29 9.02 0.43
C ASN A 51 3.87 7.58 0.75
N HIS A 52 4.70 6.57 0.45
CA HIS A 52 4.36 5.16 0.67
C HIS A 52 3.84 4.83 2.08
N GLN A 53 4.39 5.43 3.15
CA GLN A 53 3.89 5.21 4.52
C GLN A 53 2.50 5.81 4.76
N VAL A 54 2.23 7.00 4.21
CA VAL A 54 0.90 7.62 4.27
C VAL A 54 -0.12 6.80 3.49
N ALA A 55 0.26 6.33 2.30
CA ALA A 55 -0.57 5.44 1.48
C ALA A 55 -0.89 4.12 2.20
N MET A 56 0.12 3.46 2.80
CA MET A 56 -0.09 2.25 3.59
C MET A 56 -1.00 2.49 4.82
N SER A 57 -0.81 3.62 5.50
CA SER A 57 -1.68 4.04 6.61
C SER A 57 -3.14 4.23 6.17
N LEU A 58 -3.36 4.84 5.00
CA LEU A 58 -4.70 4.99 4.43
C LEU A 58 -5.33 3.64 4.04
N LEU A 59 -4.56 2.74 3.43
CA LEU A 59 -5.04 1.40 3.08
C LEU A 59 -5.40 0.57 4.32
N LEU A 60 -4.61 0.68 5.40
CA LEU A 60 -4.98 0.09 6.69
C LEU A 60 -6.33 0.63 7.18
N ALA A 61 -6.55 1.94 7.09
CA ALA A 61 -7.82 2.54 7.46
C ALA A 61 -8.97 1.96 6.64
N PHE A 62 -8.80 1.75 5.33
CA PHE A 62 -9.82 1.12 4.48
C PHE A 62 -10.13 -0.32 4.88
N HIS A 63 -9.11 -1.13 5.20
CA HIS A 63 -9.32 -2.50 5.70
C HIS A 63 -10.08 -2.56 7.02
N LYS A 64 -9.89 -1.56 7.89
CA LYS A 64 -10.52 -1.48 9.22
C LYS A 64 -11.82 -0.68 9.24
N GLY A 65 -12.25 -0.10 8.12
CA GLY A 65 -13.44 0.76 8.06
C GLY A 65 -13.27 2.10 8.79
N TYR A 66 -12.03 2.59 8.90
CA TYR A 66 -11.70 3.87 9.52
C TYR A 66 -11.72 5.02 8.52
N LYS A 67 -11.78 6.26 9.03
CA LYS A 67 -11.95 7.45 8.19
C LYS A 67 -10.73 7.73 7.32
N ASN A 68 -9.53 7.65 7.89
CA ASN A 68 -8.24 7.90 7.24
C ASN A 68 -7.09 7.33 8.11
N GLY A 69 -5.84 7.52 7.68
CA GLY A 69 -4.67 7.02 8.42
C GLY A 69 -4.48 7.62 9.81
N VAL A 70 -4.92 8.86 10.03
CA VAL A 70 -4.88 9.50 11.37
C VAL A 70 -5.89 8.84 12.31
N ASP A 71 -7.12 8.63 11.87
CA ASP A 71 -8.15 7.88 12.62
C ASP A 71 -7.69 6.43 12.90
N ALA A 72 -6.95 5.81 11.98
CA ALA A 72 -6.33 4.51 12.22
C ALA A 72 -5.26 4.55 13.32
N SER A 73 -4.37 5.56 13.28
CA SER A 73 -3.35 5.78 14.31
C SER A 73 -3.97 5.96 15.69
N GLU A 74 -4.98 6.83 15.82
CA GLU A 74 -5.67 7.11 17.09
C GLU A 74 -6.36 5.86 17.64
N LYS A 75 -7.16 5.17 16.82
CA LYS A 75 -7.92 3.98 17.25
C LYS A 75 -7.03 2.79 17.62
N MET A 76 -5.84 2.71 17.04
CA MET A 76 -4.92 1.59 17.25
C MET A 76 -3.81 1.92 18.26
N GLY A 77 -3.69 3.18 18.70
CA GLY A 77 -2.61 3.62 19.57
C GLY A 77 -1.22 3.50 18.91
N LEU A 78 -1.15 3.70 17.59
CA LEU A 78 0.09 3.58 16.80
C LEU A 78 0.57 4.94 16.34
N ALA A 79 1.88 5.12 16.14
CA ALA A 79 2.43 6.35 15.57
C ALA A 79 1.99 6.54 14.11
N TYR A 80 1.46 7.72 13.77
CA TYR A 80 1.18 8.12 12.40
C TYR A 80 2.44 8.68 11.70
N SER A 81 2.75 8.34 10.44
CA SER A 81 2.18 7.27 9.60
C SER A 81 3.00 5.97 9.68
N HIS A 82 4.23 6.02 10.18
CA HIS A 82 5.16 4.90 10.17
C HIS A 82 4.67 3.68 10.95
N GLY A 83 4.20 3.85 12.18
CA GLY A 83 3.71 2.72 13.00
C GLY A 83 2.48 2.04 12.39
N THR A 84 1.58 2.82 11.79
CA THR A 84 0.45 2.27 11.04
C THR A 84 0.88 1.55 9.75
N ALA A 85 1.91 2.05 9.05
CA ALA A 85 2.44 1.40 7.86
C ALA A 85 3.13 0.06 8.16
N ASP A 86 3.91 0.00 9.24
CA ASP A 86 4.54 -1.23 9.69
C ASP A 86 3.49 -2.26 10.12
N HIS A 87 2.45 -1.80 10.84
CA HIS A 87 1.33 -2.66 11.21
C HIS A 87 0.59 -3.20 9.99
N TYR A 88 0.38 -2.36 8.97
CA TYR A 88 -0.25 -2.76 7.71
C TYR A 88 0.53 -3.89 7.03
N LEU A 89 1.83 -3.71 6.80
CA LEU A 89 2.67 -4.72 6.14
C LEU A 89 2.78 -6.01 6.95
N ALA A 90 2.80 -5.90 8.28
CA ALA A 90 2.94 -7.05 9.16
C ALA A 90 1.67 -7.89 9.29
N ASN A 91 0.48 -7.30 9.10
CA ASN A 91 -0.79 -7.94 9.47
C ASN A 91 -1.76 -8.11 8.29
N ILE A 92 -1.54 -7.43 7.17
CA ILE A 92 -2.36 -7.59 5.97
C ILE A 92 -1.59 -8.42 4.94
N THR A 93 -2.06 -9.65 4.73
CA THR A 93 -1.49 -10.58 3.73
C THR A 93 -1.73 -10.06 2.32
N GLY A 94 -0.75 -10.25 1.44
CA GLY A 94 -0.82 -9.79 0.06
C GLY A 94 -0.45 -8.32 -0.10
N THR A 95 0.49 -7.84 0.72
CA THR A 95 0.95 -6.45 0.67
C THR A 95 2.45 -6.38 0.45
N ALA A 96 2.84 -5.39 -0.35
CA ALA A 96 4.23 -5.06 -0.64
C ALA A 96 4.33 -3.58 -1.02
N PHE A 97 5.53 -3.01 -1.02
CA PHE A 97 5.75 -1.65 -1.50
C PHE A 97 7.15 -1.49 -2.09
N LEU A 98 7.32 -0.48 -2.94
CA LEU A 98 8.62 0.05 -3.30
C LEU A 98 8.67 1.51 -2.87
N SER A 99 9.63 1.86 -2.01
CA SER A 99 9.84 3.27 -1.66
C SER A 99 10.72 3.96 -2.69
N SER A 100 10.70 5.30 -2.68
CA SER A 100 11.58 6.11 -3.52
C SER A 100 13.05 6.08 -3.13
N VAL A 101 13.39 5.53 -1.96
CA VAL A 101 14.76 5.41 -1.44
C VAL A 101 15.26 3.97 -1.41
N GLY A 102 14.35 3.00 -1.37
CA GLY A 102 14.65 1.58 -1.41
C GLY A 102 15.05 1.13 -2.81
N LYS A 103 15.93 0.12 -2.88
CA LYS A 103 16.35 -0.51 -4.14
C LYS A 103 15.56 -1.77 -4.49
N CYS A 104 14.81 -2.30 -3.52
CA CYS A 104 14.08 -3.55 -3.64
C CYS A 104 12.65 -3.36 -3.18
N ILE A 105 11.75 -4.17 -3.73
CA ILE A 105 10.37 -4.28 -3.25
C ILE A 105 10.40 -4.94 -1.88
N THR A 106 9.64 -4.39 -0.92
CA THR A 106 9.60 -4.87 0.46
C THR A 106 8.23 -5.43 0.80
N ALA A 107 8.20 -6.58 1.46
CA ALA A 107 6.99 -7.20 2.02
C ALA A 107 7.15 -7.51 3.52
N GLY A 108 6.06 -7.69 4.24
CA GLY A 108 6.11 -7.95 5.68
C GLY A 108 6.77 -9.26 6.08
N SER A 109 6.61 -10.33 5.29
CA SER A 109 7.26 -11.64 5.52
C SER A 109 7.21 -12.52 4.26
N LYS A 110 7.98 -13.62 4.23
CA LYS A 110 7.98 -14.59 3.12
C LYS A 110 6.62 -15.24 2.86
N ASN A 111 5.79 -15.34 3.90
CA ASN A 111 4.45 -15.91 3.82
C ASN A 111 3.40 -14.84 3.46
N ASN A 112 3.78 -13.57 3.35
CA ASN A 112 2.86 -12.49 3.03
C ASN A 112 2.40 -12.54 1.57
N LEU A 113 3.26 -13.05 0.68
CA LEU A 113 3.05 -13.12 -0.75
C LEU A 113 2.93 -14.58 -1.21
N ASN A 114 2.09 -14.83 -2.21
CA ASN A 114 2.01 -16.12 -2.89
C ASN A 114 3.10 -16.23 -3.98
N GLU A 115 3.28 -17.42 -4.54
CA GLU A 115 4.34 -17.67 -5.53
C GLU A 115 4.19 -16.81 -6.80
N LYS A 116 2.98 -16.58 -7.29
CA LYS A 116 2.76 -15.73 -8.46
C LYS A 116 3.17 -14.28 -8.21
N GLU A 117 2.83 -13.75 -7.04
CA GLU A 117 3.24 -12.40 -6.63
C GLU A 117 4.76 -12.30 -6.51
N LYS A 118 5.41 -13.32 -5.95
CA LYS A 118 6.87 -13.39 -5.87
C LYS A 118 7.51 -13.41 -7.27
N ASP A 119 6.94 -14.16 -8.20
CA ASP A 119 7.41 -14.20 -9.59
C ASP A 119 7.32 -12.82 -10.26
N TYR A 120 6.23 -12.07 -10.04
CA TYR A 120 6.08 -10.70 -10.56
C TYR A 120 7.06 -9.70 -9.94
N PHE A 121 7.25 -9.76 -8.62
CA PHE A 121 8.13 -8.81 -7.93
C PHE A 121 9.62 -9.15 -8.07
N GLY A 122 9.96 -10.41 -8.34
CA GLY A 122 11.32 -10.89 -8.38
C GLY A 122 12.02 -10.76 -7.03
N SER A 123 13.04 -9.89 -6.95
CA SER A 123 13.84 -9.71 -5.73
C SER A 123 13.07 -8.94 -4.66
N ILE A 124 12.65 -9.65 -3.61
CA ILE A 124 11.90 -9.10 -2.48
C ILE A 124 12.77 -9.05 -1.21
N SER A 125 12.76 -7.90 -0.55
CA SER A 125 13.23 -7.73 0.83
C SER A 125 12.07 -7.99 1.79
N TYR A 126 12.35 -8.65 2.91
CA TYR A 126 11.36 -8.88 3.95
C TYR A 126 11.71 -8.06 5.18
N LEU A 127 10.69 -7.55 5.87
CA LEU A 127 10.86 -6.98 7.20
C LEU A 127 11.17 -8.14 8.15
N ASP A 128 12.44 -8.46 8.34
CA ASP A 128 12.88 -9.48 9.30
C ASP A 128 12.32 -9.12 10.68
N LYS A 129 11.56 -10.03 11.28
CA LYS A 129 11.12 -9.99 12.66
C LYS A 129 11.89 -11.02 13.47
#